data_AF-A0A318RA25-F1
#
_entry.id   AF-A0A318RA25-F1
#
_cell.length_a   1.000
_cell.length_b   1.000
_cell.length_c   1.000
_cell.angle_alpha   90.00
_cell.angle_beta   90.00
_cell.angle_gamma   90.00
#
_symmetry.space_group_name_H-M   'P 1'
#
loop_
_entity.id
_entity.type
_entity.pdbx_description
1 polymer ?
#
loop_
_entity_poly.entity_id
_entity_poly.type
_entity_poly.pdbx_seq_one_letter_code
_entity_poly.pdbx_strand_id
1 'polypeptide(L)'
;MLLQGVEDVVREGFLLRAGVVPWEADSLRRFPPIHRDLFDNFLFSATRFAVGEGDWSTFPHACRRYLSATSGELQRPPPLIPPAVADTVAEVLSRFRQRETGEKFVAGIAGRVTAHEQQLAEQLFFALGDDRGDGLSAAGLRVYSKMMSARISDGFVHPAVGAHIWGDVPAGPPHLPSGGPHIRILRTIEALSRQWVTSPADRPKIERMIIDRAHTLGWRTESPGLVEGSPGQWEATPPPGNR
;
A
#
# COMPACT_ATOMS: atom_id res chain seq x y z
N MET A 1 -6.99 13.37 -0.01
CA MET A 1 -7.46 12.58 1.15
C MET A 1 -6.27 11.79 1.67
N LEU A 2 -6.06 11.74 3.00
CA LEU A 2 -5.03 10.92 3.63
C LEU A 2 -5.50 9.47 3.76
N LEU A 3 -4.57 8.50 3.84
CA LEU A 3 -4.90 7.09 4.05
C LEU A 3 -5.71 6.89 5.33
N GLN A 4 -5.33 7.54 6.44
CA GLN A 4 -6.10 7.50 7.68
C GLN A 4 -7.54 8.01 7.50
N GLY A 5 -7.74 9.06 6.69
CA GLY A 5 -9.08 9.55 6.37
C GLY A 5 -9.89 8.57 5.51
N VAL A 6 -9.24 7.82 4.61
CA VAL A 6 -9.88 6.73 3.86
C VAL A 6 -10.26 5.59 4.80
N GLU A 7 -9.34 5.18 5.68
CA GLU A 7 -9.57 4.14 6.68
C GLU A 7 -10.75 4.50 7.59
N ASP A 8 -10.87 5.76 8.02
CA ASP A 8 -11.98 6.24 8.83
C ASP A 8 -13.32 6.22 8.06
N VAL A 9 -13.35 6.73 6.82
CA VAL A 9 -14.56 6.70 5.97
C VAL A 9 -15.00 5.27 5.67
N VAL A 10 -14.06 4.39 5.35
CA VAL A 10 -14.33 2.98 5.09
C VAL A 10 -14.86 2.31 6.35
N ARG A 11 -14.23 2.54 7.51
CA ARG A 11 -14.71 2.04 8.80
C ARG A 11 -16.13 2.51 9.10
N GLU A 12 -16.45 3.79 8.89
CA GLU A 12 -17.81 4.32 9.05
C GLU A 12 -18.81 3.65 8.09
N GLY A 13 -18.43 3.47 6.83
CA GLY A 13 -19.22 2.74 5.85
C GLY A 13 -19.48 1.28 6.26
N PHE A 14 -18.46 0.63 6.84
CA PHE A 14 -18.59 -0.72 7.41
C PHE A 14 -19.57 -0.77 8.57
N LEU A 15 -19.55 0.22 9.47
CA LEU A 15 -20.49 0.27 10.60
C LEU A 15 -21.94 0.34 10.14
N LEU A 16 -22.20 1.18 9.15
CA LEU A 16 -23.55 1.37 8.62
C LEU A 16 -24.05 0.16 7.82
N ARG A 17 -23.17 -0.57 7.13
CA ARG A 17 -23.55 -1.68 6.23
C ARG A 17 -23.51 -3.06 6.88
N ALA A 18 -22.62 -3.28 7.84
CA ALA A 18 -22.32 -4.61 8.35
C ALA A 18 -22.98 -4.93 9.70
N GLY A 19 -23.83 -4.05 10.23
CA GLY A 19 -24.53 -4.25 11.51
C GLY A 19 -23.59 -4.44 12.71
N VAL A 20 -22.38 -3.90 12.60
CA VAL A 20 -21.31 -4.00 13.61
C VAL A 20 -21.64 -3.10 14.78
N VAL A 21 -21.60 -3.62 16.00
CA VAL A 21 -21.94 -2.83 17.20
C VAL A 21 -20.79 -1.89 17.60
N PRO A 22 -21.05 -0.80 18.34
CA PRO A 22 -20.05 0.25 18.58
C PRO A 22 -18.73 -0.22 19.21
N TRP A 23 -18.73 -1.24 20.06
CA TRP A 23 -17.50 -1.77 20.66
C TRP A 23 -16.71 -2.67 19.69
N GLU A 24 -17.38 -3.37 18.79
CA GLU A 24 -16.74 -4.07 17.67
C GLU A 24 -16.10 -3.05 16.73
N ALA A 25 -16.76 -1.90 16.50
CA ALA A 25 -16.22 -0.79 15.72
C ALA A 25 -14.87 -0.29 16.24
N ASP A 26 -14.79 -0.10 17.56
CA ASP A 26 -13.60 0.42 18.22
C ASP A 26 -12.46 -0.60 18.16
N SER A 27 -12.80 -1.90 18.16
CA SER A 27 -11.82 -2.98 17.96
C SER A 27 -11.17 -2.99 16.57
N LEU A 28 -11.80 -2.36 15.57
CA LEU A 28 -11.23 -2.18 14.22
C LEU A 28 -10.17 -1.07 14.16
N ARG A 29 -10.07 -0.24 15.22
CA ARG A 29 -9.09 0.83 15.25
C ARG A 29 -7.69 0.25 15.51
N ARG A 30 -6.76 0.65 14.67
CA ARG A 30 -5.34 0.31 14.74
C ARG A 30 -4.53 1.57 14.51
N PHE A 31 -3.37 1.67 15.15
CA PHE A 31 -2.53 2.86 15.09
C PHE A 31 -1.09 2.48 14.74
N PRO A 32 -0.62 2.80 13.52
CA PRO A 32 0.81 2.72 13.21
C PRO A 32 1.63 3.76 13.99
N PRO A 33 2.94 3.52 14.18
CA PRO A 33 3.88 4.58 14.58
C PRO A 33 3.82 5.76 13.60
N ILE A 34 3.94 7.00 14.11
CA ILE A 34 3.76 8.23 13.33
C ILE A 34 4.58 8.23 12.04
N HIS A 35 5.89 7.92 12.11
CA HIS A 35 6.75 7.94 10.93
C HIS A 35 6.37 6.87 9.89
N ARG A 36 5.97 5.68 10.36
CA ARG A 36 5.47 4.61 9.49
C ARG A 36 4.19 5.05 8.77
N ASP A 37 3.30 5.73 9.48
CA ASP A 37 2.07 6.24 8.88
C ASP A 37 2.31 7.35 7.86
N LEU A 38 3.23 8.28 8.14
CA LEU A 38 3.63 9.31 7.18
C LEU A 38 4.20 8.69 5.90
N PHE A 39 5.02 7.65 6.04
CA PHE A 39 5.61 6.93 4.92
C PHE A 39 4.55 6.19 4.07
N ASP A 40 3.63 5.48 4.71
CA ASP A 40 2.54 4.81 4.00
C ASP A 40 1.58 5.81 3.35
N ASN A 41 1.27 6.94 4.01
CA ASN A 41 0.49 8.03 3.44
C ASN A 41 1.14 8.62 2.18
N PHE A 42 2.47 8.72 2.17
CA PHE A 42 3.24 9.12 0.99
C PHE A 42 3.03 8.13 -0.15
N LEU A 43 3.30 6.84 0.08
CA LEU A 43 3.15 5.80 -0.95
C LEU A 43 1.70 5.68 -1.44
N PHE A 44 0.72 5.72 -0.54
CA PHE A 44 -0.69 5.74 -0.87
C PHE A 44 -1.03 6.92 -1.78
N SER A 45 -0.62 8.13 -1.39
CA SER A 45 -0.90 9.35 -2.16
C SER A 45 -0.20 9.36 -3.51
N ALA A 46 1.05 8.90 -3.57
CA ALA A 46 1.84 8.82 -4.79
C ALA A 46 1.24 7.84 -5.80
N THR A 47 0.70 6.72 -5.32
CA THR A 47 0.16 5.63 -6.17
C THR A 47 -1.30 5.83 -6.57
N ARG A 48 -1.97 6.92 -6.15
CA ARG A 48 -3.41 7.16 -6.43
C ARG A 48 -3.76 7.15 -7.92
N PHE A 49 -2.90 7.69 -8.76
CA PHE A 49 -3.08 7.62 -10.21
C PHE A 49 -3.15 6.17 -10.73
N ALA A 50 -2.25 5.29 -10.25
CA ALA A 50 -2.16 3.90 -10.70
C ALA A 50 -3.39 3.06 -10.31
N VAL A 51 -4.05 3.42 -9.21
CA VAL A 51 -5.29 2.77 -8.73
C VAL A 51 -6.56 3.42 -9.29
N GLY A 52 -6.45 4.42 -10.16
CA GLY A 52 -7.59 5.11 -10.78
C GLY A 52 -8.24 6.19 -9.90
N GLU A 53 -7.63 6.58 -8.77
CA GLU A 53 -8.18 7.56 -7.82
C GLU A 53 -7.46 8.94 -7.83
N GLY A 54 -6.99 9.37 -9.00
CA GLY A 54 -6.35 10.66 -9.15
C GLY A 54 -5.68 10.83 -10.49
N ASP A 55 -4.92 11.90 -10.63
CA ASP A 55 -4.08 12.17 -11.80
C ASP A 55 -2.60 12.24 -11.39
N TRP A 56 -1.73 12.53 -12.36
CA TRP A 56 -0.30 12.61 -12.11
C TRP A 56 0.11 13.69 -11.10
N SER A 57 -0.74 14.69 -10.84
CA SER A 57 -0.45 15.75 -9.86
C SER A 57 -0.39 15.22 -8.42
N THR A 58 -0.95 14.03 -8.18
CA THR A 58 -0.94 13.37 -6.86
C THR A 58 0.48 13.07 -6.37
N PHE A 59 1.40 12.68 -7.27
CA PHE A 59 2.80 12.40 -6.93
C PHE A 59 3.54 13.62 -6.35
N PRO A 60 3.66 14.78 -7.06
CA PRO A 60 4.36 15.94 -6.50
C PRO A 60 3.66 16.54 -5.27
N HIS A 61 2.36 16.31 -5.08
CA HIS A 61 1.67 16.68 -3.84
C HIS A 61 2.07 15.76 -2.68
N ALA A 62 2.19 14.45 -2.92
CA ALA A 62 2.66 13.48 -1.94
C ALA A 62 4.10 13.80 -1.49
N CYS A 63 5.01 14.07 -2.43
CA CYS A 63 6.40 14.43 -2.13
C CYS A 63 6.47 15.67 -1.22
N ARG A 64 5.78 16.76 -1.59
CA ARG A 64 5.75 18.00 -0.79
C ARG A 64 5.22 17.77 0.61
N ARG A 65 4.13 17.02 0.74
CA ARG A 65 3.51 16.74 2.03
C ARG A 65 4.44 15.92 2.94
N TYR A 66 5.08 14.90 2.40
CA TYR A 66 5.95 14.04 3.18
C TYR A 66 7.26 14.75 3.58
N LEU A 67 7.88 15.50 2.68
CA LEU A 67 9.04 16.35 2.99
C LEU A 67 8.70 17.39 4.05
N SER A 68 7.53 18.03 3.96
CA SER A 68 7.07 18.98 4.99
C SER A 68 6.86 18.31 6.34
N ALA A 69 6.30 17.10 6.38
CA ALA A 69 6.01 16.39 7.63
C ALA A 69 7.26 15.81 8.31
N THR A 70 8.29 15.51 7.52
CA THR A 70 9.59 15.01 8.01
C THR A 70 10.62 16.12 8.19
N SER A 71 10.25 17.38 7.92
CA SER A 71 11.20 18.51 7.87
C SER A 71 12.40 18.26 6.93
N GLY A 72 12.23 17.38 5.93
CA GLY A 72 13.29 16.95 5.01
C GLY A 72 14.25 15.89 5.59
N GLU A 73 14.05 15.42 6.82
CA GLU A 73 14.89 14.39 7.44
C GLU A 73 14.50 13.00 6.92
N LEU A 74 15.29 12.48 5.97
CA LEU A 74 15.04 11.19 5.31
C LEU A 74 15.95 10.06 5.80
N GLN A 75 16.92 10.34 6.68
CA GLN A 75 17.96 9.38 7.07
C GLN A 75 17.50 8.32 8.08
N ARG A 76 16.37 8.52 8.75
CA ARG A 76 15.84 7.53 9.69
C ARG A 76 14.89 6.60 8.93
N PRO A 77 15.14 5.28 8.87
CA PRO A 77 14.19 4.37 8.25
C PRO A 77 12.92 4.28 9.12
N PRO A 78 11.72 4.30 8.52
CA PRO A 78 10.48 4.08 9.26
C PRO A 78 10.46 2.68 9.90
N PRO A 79 9.82 2.50 11.07
CA PRO A 79 9.69 1.18 11.70
C PRO A 79 9.08 0.13 10.76
N LEU A 80 9.63 -1.09 10.79
CA LEU A 80 9.18 -2.25 9.99
C LEU A 80 9.29 -2.09 8.46
N ILE A 81 9.82 -0.97 7.96
CA ILE A 81 10.22 -0.81 6.57
C ILE A 81 11.63 -1.37 6.37
N PRO A 82 11.85 -2.24 5.38
CA PRO A 82 13.20 -2.66 5.02
C PRO A 82 14.08 -1.46 4.63
N PRO A 83 15.34 -1.39 5.07
CA PRO A 83 16.23 -0.26 4.76
C PRO A 83 16.28 0.10 3.28
N ALA A 84 16.42 -0.88 2.39
CA ALA A 84 16.47 -0.65 0.94
C ALA A 84 15.21 0.06 0.37
N VAL A 85 14.03 -0.23 0.94
CA VAL A 85 12.77 0.45 0.55
C VAL A 85 12.78 1.90 1.03
N ALA A 86 13.24 2.15 2.26
CA ALA A 86 13.40 3.50 2.79
C ALA A 86 14.44 4.30 2.00
N ASP A 87 15.58 3.69 1.66
CA ASP A 87 16.66 4.30 0.89
C ASP A 87 16.21 4.70 -0.51
N THR A 88 15.45 3.83 -1.19
CA THR A 88 14.85 4.14 -2.50
C THR A 88 13.96 5.38 -2.43
N VAL A 89 13.09 5.46 -1.41
CA VAL A 89 12.22 6.63 -1.21
C VAL A 89 13.05 7.88 -0.90
N ALA A 90 14.07 7.75 -0.05
CA ALA A 90 14.96 8.85 0.29
C ALA A 90 15.72 9.38 -0.94
N GLU A 91 16.22 8.49 -1.80
CA GLU A 91 16.92 8.85 -3.04
C GLU A 91 16.00 9.62 -4.01
N VAL A 92 14.77 9.16 -4.22
CA VAL A 92 13.78 9.87 -5.04
C VAL A 92 13.47 11.25 -4.47
N LEU A 93 13.20 11.32 -3.16
CA LEU A 93 12.81 12.57 -2.51
C LEU A 93 13.96 13.58 -2.39
N SER A 94 15.22 13.14 -2.26
CA SER A 94 16.39 14.02 -2.24
C SER A 94 16.58 14.79 -3.56
N ARG A 95 16.08 14.23 -4.68
CA ARG A 95 16.09 14.85 -6.01
C ARG A 95 14.82 15.62 -6.32
N PHE A 96 13.81 15.54 -5.45
CA PHE A 96 12.58 16.29 -5.61
C PHE A 96 12.84 17.76 -5.29
N ARG A 97 12.60 18.64 -6.27
CA ARG A 97 12.80 20.09 -6.15
C ARG A 97 11.50 20.84 -6.40
N GLN A 98 11.46 22.08 -5.93
CA GLN A 98 10.41 22.99 -6.37
C GLN A 98 10.55 23.26 -7.87
N ARG A 99 9.42 23.50 -8.52
CA ARG A 99 9.36 23.79 -9.95
C ARG A 99 10.10 25.08 -10.24
N GLU A 100 10.89 25.07 -11.30
CA GLU A 100 11.58 26.24 -11.78
C GLU A 100 10.71 27.01 -12.78
N THR A 101 10.90 28.33 -12.84
CA THR A 101 10.15 29.16 -13.80
C THR A 101 10.57 28.79 -15.22
N GLY A 102 9.59 28.47 -16.07
CA GLY A 102 9.82 28.06 -17.46
C GLY A 102 9.94 26.55 -17.69
N GLU A 103 9.84 25.72 -16.66
CA GLU A 103 9.76 24.26 -16.84
C GLU A 103 8.54 23.87 -17.69
N LYS A 104 8.79 23.01 -18.68
CA LYS A 104 7.74 22.49 -19.56
C LYS A 104 6.97 21.37 -18.87
N PHE A 105 5.66 21.43 -18.98
CA PHE A 105 4.78 20.32 -18.60
C PHE A 105 4.78 19.24 -19.66
N VAL A 106 4.58 18.00 -19.23
CA VAL A 106 4.48 16.88 -20.15
C VAL A 106 3.15 16.96 -20.89
N ALA A 107 3.22 17.00 -22.22
CA ALA A 107 2.04 17.06 -23.07
C ALA A 107 1.24 15.74 -22.98
N GLY A 108 -0.09 15.85 -22.98
CA GLY A 108 -0.98 14.68 -22.93
C GLY A 108 -1.14 14.05 -21.54
N ILE A 109 -0.47 14.56 -20.51
CA ILE A 109 -0.61 14.10 -19.12
C ILE A 109 -1.56 15.02 -18.35
N ALA A 110 -2.68 14.46 -17.88
CA ALA A 110 -3.57 15.14 -16.93
C ALA A 110 -2.83 15.37 -15.60
N GLY A 111 -2.91 16.59 -15.05
CA GLY A 111 -2.32 16.93 -13.75
C GLY A 111 -1.13 17.91 -13.76
N ARG A 112 -0.82 18.58 -14.89
CA ARG A 112 0.25 19.62 -14.99
C ARG A 112 1.55 19.22 -14.26
N VAL A 113 2.13 18.09 -14.69
CA VAL A 113 3.37 17.54 -14.13
C VAL A 113 4.54 17.82 -15.07
N THR A 114 5.72 18.12 -14.50
CA THR A 114 6.93 18.36 -15.29
C THR A 114 7.61 17.04 -15.67
N ALA A 115 8.48 17.05 -16.68
CA ALA A 115 9.22 15.84 -17.08
C ALA A 115 10.08 15.27 -15.93
N HIS A 116 10.66 16.14 -15.09
CA HIS A 116 11.43 15.76 -13.91
C HIS A 116 10.55 15.06 -12.86
N GLU A 117 9.38 15.64 -12.55
CA GLU A 117 8.43 15.04 -11.60
C GLU A 117 7.94 13.66 -12.09
N GLN A 118 7.67 13.51 -13.39
CA GLN A 118 7.30 12.21 -13.98
C GLN A 118 8.45 11.19 -13.86
N GLN A 119 9.68 11.60 -14.20
CA GLN A 119 10.86 10.73 -14.12
C GLN A 119 11.09 10.21 -12.69
N LEU A 120 10.88 11.05 -11.67
CA LEU A 120 10.97 10.63 -10.27
C LEU A 120 9.88 9.63 -9.87
N ALA A 121 8.66 9.81 -10.38
CA ALA A 121 7.57 8.86 -10.17
C ALA A 121 7.86 7.51 -10.84
N GLU A 122 8.38 7.54 -12.06
CA GLU A 122 8.86 6.35 -12.80
C GLU A 122 9.91 5.57 -12.01
N GLN A 123 10.94 6.27 -11.53
CA GLN A 123 11.99 5.66 -10.72
C GLN A 123 11.42 5.01 -9.46
N LEU A 124 10.54 5.71 -8.72
CA LEU A 124 9.93 5.17 -7.52
C LEU A 124 9.11 3.90 -7.81
N PHE A 125 8.26 3.94 -8.83
CA PHE A 125 7.34 2.85 -9.11
C PHE A 125 8.05 1.61 -9.65
N PHE A 126 9.02 1.78 -10.54
CA PHE A 126 9.79 0.64 -11.03
C PHE A 126 10.73 0.07 -9.96
N ALA A 127 11.34 0.90 -9.11
CA ALA A 127 12.24 0.41 -8.07
C ALA A 127 11.50 -0.36 -6.96
N LEU A 128 10.31 0.11 -6.54
CA LEU A 128 9.55 -0.54 -5.46
C LEU A 128 8.55 -1.58 -5.97
N GLY A 129 8.03 -1.38 -7.18
CA GLY A 129 6.99 -2.20 -7.79
C GLY A 129 7.53 -3.24 -8.76
N ASP A 130 8.80 -3.18 -9.14
CA ASP A 130 9.44 -3.95 -10.22
C ASP A 130 8.96 -3.52 -11.61
N ASP A 131 9.90 -3.43 -12.56
CA ASP A 131 9.58 -3.35 -13.98
C ASP A 131 9.38 -4.75 -14.56
N ARG A 132 8.16 -5.03 -15.04
CA ARG A 132 7.80 -6.29 -15.70
C ARG A 132 7.47 -6.09 -17.18
N GLY A 133 7.79 -4.93 -17.75
CA GLY A 133 7.44 -4.58 -19.13
C GLY A 133 5.94 -4.37 -19.36
N ASP A 134 5.13 -4.30 -18.30
CA ASP A 134 3.68 -4.06 -18.33
C ASP A 134 3.31 -2.60 -18.04
N GLY A 135 4.33 -1.74 -17.90
CA GLY A 135 4.21 -0.30 -17.83
C GLY A 135 4.07 0.26 -16.42
N LEU A 136 4.15 1.58 -16.37
CA LEU A 136 4.29 2.37 -15.15
C LEU A 136 3.08 2.27 -14.20
N SER A 137 1.87 2.19 -14.75
CA SER A 137 0.65 2.04 -13.95
C SER A 137 0.65 0.71 -13.18
N ALA A 138 1.05 -0.38 -13.84
CA ALA A 138 1.14 -1.69 -13.20
C ALA A 138 2.22 -1.71 -12.10
N ALA A 139 3.38 -1.09 -12.35
CA ALA A 139 4.42 -0.92 -11.34
C ALA A 139 3.90 -0.14 -10.11
N GLY A 140 3.22 1.00 -10.32
CA GLY A 140 2.60 1.78 -9.25
C GLY A 140 1.55 0.99 -8.46
N LEU A 141 0.74 0.16 -9.14
CA LEU A 141 -0.24 -0.71 -8.50
C LEU A 141 0.43 -1.79 -7.62
N ARG A 142 1.60 -2.31 -8.03
CA ARG A 142 2.40 -3.21 -7.20
C ARG A 142 2.93 -2.52 -5.95
N VAL A 143 3.40 -1.28 -6.04
CA VAL A 143 3.81 -0.47 -4.87
C VAL A 143 2.63 -0.30 -3.90
N TYR A 144 1.47 0.08 -4.42
CA TYR A 144 0.24 0.21 -3.62
C TYR A 144 -0.11 -1.10 -2.91
N SER A 145 -0.07 -2.21 -3.65
CA SER A 145 -0.42 -3.53 -3.13
C SER A 145 0.58 -4.01 -2.06
N LYS A 146 1.89 -3.84 -2.29
CA LYS A 146 2.94 -4.14 -1.29
C LYS A 146 2.74 -3.32 0.00
N MET A 147 2.40 -2.03 -0.14
CA MET A 147 2.12 -1.13 1.00
C MET A 147 0.90 -1.61 1.81
N MET A 148 -0.25 -1.84 1.16
CA MET A 148 -1.48 -2.30 1.82
C MET A 148 -1.27 -3.65 2.51
N SER A 149 -0.60 -4.56 1.81
CA SER A 149 -0.23 -5.86 2.33
C SER A 149 0.63 -5.75 3.59
N ALA A 150 1.64 -4.88 3.58
CA ALA A 150 2.49 -4.66 4.75
C ALA A 150 1.71 -4.06 5.93
N ARG A 151 0.83 -3.07 5.69
CA ARG A 151 0.01 -2.49 6.77
C ARG A 151 -0.92 -3.50 7.45
N ILE A 152 -1.55 -4.38 6.66
CA ILE A 152 -2.39 -5.46 7.18
C ILE A 152 -1.53 -6.45 7.97
N SER A 153 -0.39 -6.84 7.41
CA SER A 153 0.52 -7.83 8.02
C SER A 153 1.11 -7.37 9.34
N ASP A 154 1.50 -6.10 9.40
CA ASP A 154 2.08 -5.45 10.58
C ASP A 154 1.00 -5.11 11.64
N GLY A 155 -0.29 -5.32 11.33
CA GLY A 155 -1.41 -5.06 12.26
C GLY A 155 -1.77 -3.58 12.41
N PHE A 156 -1.33 -2.72 11.47
CA PHE A 156 -1.58 -1.28 11.50
C PHE A 156 -2.94 -0.87 10.94
N VAL A 157 -3.58 -1.77 10.18
CA VAL A 157 -4.96 -1.63 9.73
C VAL A 157 -5.70 -2.94 10.01
N HIS A 158 -6.97 -2.85 10.39
CA HIS A 158 -7.79 -4.05 10.55
C HIS A 158 -7.91 -4.79 9.21
N PRO A 159 -7.77 -6.14 9.15
CA PRO A 159 -7.77 -6.88 7.89
C PRO A 159 -9.01 -6.62 7.02
N ALA A 160 -10.21 -6.54 7.61
CA ALA A 160 -11.42 -6.23 6.84
C ALA A 160 -11.40 -4.82 6.20
N VAL A 161 -10.95 -3.81 6.96
CA VAL A 161 -10.85 -2.42 6.48
C VAL A 161 -9.76 -2.31 5.42
N GLY A 162 -8.58 -2.86 5.70
CA GLY A 162 -7.45 -2.89 4.78
C GLY A 162 -7.78 -3.65 3.50
N ALA A 163 -8.47 -4.79 3.59
CA ALA A 163 -8.91 -5.56 2.42
C ALA A 163 -9.94 -4.82 1.57
N HIS A 164 -10.82 -4.02 2.18
CA HIS A 164 -11.74 -3.19 1.41
C HIS A 164 -11.00 -2.15 0.61
N ILE A 165 -10.13 -1.38 1.28
CA ILE A 165 -9.30 -0.37 0.63
C ILE A 165 -8.46 -1.01 -0.50
N TRP A 166 -7.79 -2.13 -0.18
CA TRP A 166 -6.92 -2.86 -1.11
C TRP A 166 -7.70 -3.45 -2.30
N GLY A 167 -8.92 -3.95 -2.05
CA GLY A 167 -9.78 -4.61 -3.02
C GLY A 167 -10.67 -3.67 -3.84
N ASP A 168 -10.93 -2.44 -3.37
CA ASP A 168 -11.76 -1.39 -4.01
C ASP A 168 -11.06 -0.65 -5.18
N VAL A 169 -9.90 -1.16 -5.59
CA VAL A 169 -9.16 -0.79 -6.80
C VAL A 169 -9.65 -1.45 -8.13
N PRO A 170 -10.91 -1.91 -8.36
CA PRO A 170 -11.37 -2.29 -9.69
C PRO A 170 -11.65 -1.11 -10.63
N ALA A 171 -11.54 0.15 -10.17
CA ALA A 171 -11.80 1.33 -11.00
C ALA A 171 -10.70 1.65 -12.03
N GLY A 172 -9.55 0.98 -11.95
CA GLY A 172 -8.50 1.04 -12.98
C GLY A 172 -8.79 0.17 -14.20
N PRO A 173 -8.08 0.35 -15.34
CA PRO A 173 -8.20 -0.53 -16.51
C PRO A 173 -8.00 -2.00 -16.10
N PRO A 174 -8.65 -2.96 -16.80
CA PRO A 174 -8.70 -4.35 -16.38
C PRO A 174 -7.31 -4.94 -16.12
N HIS A 175 -7.07 -5.28 -14.85
CA HIS A 175 -5.82 -5.81 -14.34
C HIS A 175 -5.40 -7.07 -15.11
N LEU A 176 -4.30 -6.97 -15.86
CA LEU A 176 -3.78 -8.09 -16.64
C LEU A 176 -3.17 -9.15 -15.69
N PRO A 177 -3.52 -10.44 -15.83
CA PRO A 177 -2.98 -11.51 -15.00
C PRO A 177 -1.44 -11.63 -15.04
N SER A 178 -0.80 -11.09 -16.09
CA SER A 178 0.66 -11.00 -16.25
C SER A 178 1.33 -10.02 -15.28
N GLY A 179 0.57 -9.15 -14.60
CA GLY A 179 1.11 -8.15 -13.66
C GLY A 179 1.73 -8.70 -12.37
N GLY A 180 1.67 -10.03 -12.21
CA GLY A 180 2.28 -10.78 -11.11
C GLY A 180 1.44 -10.83 -9.82
N PRO A 181 1.99 -11.38 -8.73
CA PRO A 181 1.20 -11.80 -7.57
C PRO A 181 0.51 -10.63 -6.85
N HIS A 182 1.19 -9.49 -6.74
CA HIS A 182 0.67 -8.27 -6.10
C HIS A 182 -0.54 -7.65 -6.83
N ILE A 183 -0.73 -7.92 -8.13
CA ILE A 183 -1.90 -7.46 -8.89
C ILE A 183 -2.98 -8.54 -8.92
N ARG A 184 -2.61 -9.81 -9.09
CA ARG A 184 -3.55 -10.94 -9.13
C ARG A 184 -4.34 -11.10 -7.83
N ILE A 185 -3.75 -10.75 -6.69
CA ILE A 185 -4.40 -10.92 -5.38
C ILE A 185 -5.61 -9.99 -5.20
N LEU A 186 -5.69 -8.87 -5.92
CA LEU A 186 -6.69 -7.82 -5.71
C LEU A 186 -8.12 -8.36 -5.82
N ARG A 187 -8.41 -9.19 -6.82
CA ARG A 187 -9.74 -9.83 -6.98
C ARG A 187 -10.08 -10.78 -5.83
N THR A 188 -9.07 -11.47 -5.29
CA THR A 188 -9.29 -12.38 -4.15
C THR A 188 -9.62 -11.58 -2.90
N ILE A 189 -8.88 -10.48 -2.67
CA ILE A 189 -9.08 -9.59 -1.52
C ILE A 189 -10.43 -8.87 -1.61
N GLU A 190 -10.83 -8.42 -2.80
CA GLU A 190 -12.16 -7.88 -3.07
C GLU A 190 -13.26 -8.90 -2.71
N ALA A 191 -13.12 -10.14 -3.17
CA ALA A 191 -14.08 -11.20 -2.87
C ALA A 191 -14.16 -11.50 -1.36
N LEU A 192 -13.02 -11.57 -0.67
CA LEU A 192 -12.97 -11.77 0.78
C LEU A 192 -13.59 -10.60 1.54
N SER A 193 -13.34 -9.36 1.10
CA SER A 193 -13.95 -8.15 1.68
C SER A 193 -15.47 -8.18 1.55
N ARG A 194 -16.01 -8.55 0.38
CA ARG A 194 -17.45 -8.73 0.18
C ARG A 194 -18.03 -9.83 1.06
N GLN A 195 -17.35 -10.99 1.15
CA GLN A 195 -17.78 -12.10 1.99
C GLN A 195 -17.81 -11.73 3.47
N TRP A 196 -16.84 -10.94 3.94
CA TRP A 196 -16.78 -10.49 5.33
C TRP A 196 -18.04 -9.69 5.73
N VAL A 197 -18.57 -8.88 4.80
CA VAL A 197 -19.81 -8.13 5.01
C VAL A 197 -21.02 -9.07 5.05
N THR A 198 -21.09 -10.04 4.15
CA THR A 198 -22.27 -10.89 3.99
C THR A 198 -22.31 -12.11 4.92
N SER A 199 -21.20 -12.48 5.54
CA SER A 199 -21.08 -13.68 6.38
C SER A 199 -20.55 -13.36 7.79
N PRO A 200 -21.36 -12.75 8.68
CA PRO A 200 -20.93 -12.33 10.02
C PRO A 200 -20.30 -13.44 10.86
N ALA A 201 -20.84 -14.66 10.79
CA ALA A 201 -20.34 -15.81 11.55
C ALA A 201 -18.94 -16.27 11.11
N ASP A 202 -18.54 -15.98 9.87
CA ASP A 202 -17.25 -16.41 9.30
C ASP A 202 -16.19 -15.30 9.35
N ARG A 203 -16.51 -14.11 9.88
CA ARG A 203 -15.58 -12.95 9.90
C ARG A 203 -14.19 -13.28 10.42
N PRO A 204 -14.01 -13.97 11.58
CA PRO A 204 -12.66 -14.29 12.06
C PRO A 204 -11.87 -15.19 11.11
N LYS A 205 -12.55 -16.11 10.41
CA LYS A 205 -11.93 -16.99 9.42
C LYS A 205 -11.51 -16.20 8.17
N ILE A 206 -12.39 -15.32 7.68
CA ILE A 206 -12.12 -14.48 6.51
C ILE A 206 -10.97 -13.50 6.80
N GLU A 207 -10.94 -12.90 7.99
CA GLU A 207 -9.86 -12.03 8.44
C GLU A 207 -8.51 -12.75 8.47
N ARG A 208 -8.48 -13.99 8.98
CA ARG A 208 -7.27 -14.82 8.95
C ARG A 208 -6.81 -15.09 7.52
N MET A 209 -7.73 -15.44 6.61
CA MET A 209 -7.40 -15.60 5.19
C MET A 209 -6.81 -14.33 4.58
N ILE A 210 -7.33 -13.15 4.92
CA ILE A 210 -6.77 -11.86 4.46
C ILE A 210 -5.34 -11.66 5.00
N ILE A 211 -5.12 -11.90 6.29
CA ILE A 211 -3.80 -11.76 6.94
C ILE A 211 -2.78 -12.71 6.30
N ASP A 212 -3.14 -13.98 6.12
CA ASP A 212 -2.26 -14.99 5.54
C ASP A 212 -1.80 -14.59 4.12
N ARG A 213 -2.71 -14.01 3.31
CA ARG A 213 -2.36 -13.47 2.00
C ARG A 213 -1.44 -12.26 2.11
N ALA A 214 -1.76 -11.34 3.02
CA ALA A 214 -0.99 -10.12 3.21
C ALA A 214 0.47 -10.42 3.63
N HIS A 215 0.68 -11.45 4.45
CA HIS A 215 2.02 -11.85 4.90
C HIS A 215 2.95 -12.25 3.75
N THR A 216 2.40 -12.69 2.61
CA THR A 216 3.18 -13.15 1.45
C THR A 216 3.51 -12.07 0.43
N LEU A 217 2.98 -10.86 0.59
CA LEU A 217 3.01 -9.81 -0.45
C LEU A 217 3.44 -8.43 0.07
N GLY A 218 3.86 -8.32 1.34
CA GLY A 218 4.39 -7.08 1.88
C GLY A 218 5.83 -6.78 1.44
N TRP A 219 6.47 -5.81 2.08
CA TRP A 219 7.87 -5.45 1.79
C TRP A 219 8.90 -6.55 2.11
N ARG A 220 8.50 -7.62 2.80
CA ARG A 220 9.40 -8.64 3.35
C ARG A 220 9.72 -9.80 2.39
N THR A 221 9.27 -9.78 1.14
CA THR A 221 9.29 -10.96 0.26
C THR A 221 10.26 -10.94 -0.91
N GLU A 222 11.29 -10.10 -0.89
CA GLU A 222 12.36 -10.19 -1.89
C GLU A 222 13.70 -10.47 -1.21
N SER A 223 13.87 -11.72 -0.81
CA SER A 223 15.22 -12.31 -0.83
C SER A 223 15.51 -12.69 -2.28
N PRO A 224 16.47 -12.05 -2.97
CA PRO A 224 16.95 -12.55 -4.25
C PRO A 224 17.76 -13.83 -3.98
N GLY A 225 17.07 -14.97 -3.84
CA GLY A 225 17.78 -16.23 -3.53
C GLY A 225 16.99 -17.47 -3.14
N LEU A 226 15.65 -17.50 -3.20
CA LEU A 226 14.90 -18.73 -2.94
C LEU A 226 14.18 -19.20 -4.21
N VAL A 227 14.89 -20.08 -4.89
CA VAL A 227 14.44 -21.01 -5.93
C VAL A 227 13.14 -21.70 -5.51
N GLU A 228 12.29 -21.99 -6.50
CA GLU A 228 11.10 -22.81 -6.43
C GLU A 228 11.21 -23.97 -5.42
N GLY A 229 10.28 -24.00 -4.45
CA GLY A 229 10.14 -25.12 -3.53
C GLY A 229 9.01 -24.87 -2.53
N SER A 230 7.96 -25.68 -2.63
CA SER A 230 6.80 -25.96 -1.74
C SER A 230 6.55 -25.08 -0.50
N PRO A 231 5.27 -24.77 -0.19
CA PRO A 231 4.89 -23.96 0.98
C PRO A 231 5.33 -24.66 2.28
N GLY A 232 6.35 -24.11 2.92
CA GLY A 232 6.84 -24.56 4.23
C GLY A 232 5.75 -24.38 5.29
N GLN A 233 5.45 -25.47 5.99
CA GLN A 233 4.64 -25.46 7.20
C GLN A 233 5.31 -24.56 8.25
N TRP A 234 4.57 -23.56 8.73
CA TRP A 234 4.96 -22.82 9.92
C TRP A 234 4.56 -23.63 11.16
N GLU A 235 5.50 -24.34 11.77
CA GLU A 235 5.32 -24.87 13.13
C GLU A 235 5.73 -23.79 14.13
N ALA A 236 4.76 -23.30 14.91
CA ALA A 236 5.03 -22.41 16.02
C ALA A 236 5.80 -23.16 17.10
N THR A 237 7.03 -22.74 17.40
CA THR A 237 7.79 -23.27 18.53
C THR A 237 7.12 -22.77 19.82
N PRO A 238 6.64 -23.66 20.71
CA PRO A 238 6.10 -23.23 22.00
C PRO A 238 7.21 -22.60 22.86
N PRO A 239 6.87 -21.65 23.75
CA PRO A 239 7.84 -20.98 24.60
C PRO A 239 8.58 -21.99 25.50
N PRO A 240 9.85 -21.74 25.83
CA PRO A 240 10.62 -22.63 26.69
C PRO A 240 9.93 -22.75 28.04
N GLY A 241 9.56 -23.98 28.40
CA GLY A 241 9.01 -24.30 29.71
C GLY A 241 10.04 -24.03 30.80
N ASN A 242 9.63 -23.31 31.84
CA ASN A 242 10.36 -23.26 33.10
C ASN A 242 10.30 -24.66 33.75
N ARG A 243 11.46 -25.12 34.23
CA ARG A 243 11.66 -26.41 34.92
C ARG A 243 10.71 -26.62 36.09
#